data_AF-A0A350CR41-F1
#
_entry.id   AF-A0A350CR41-F1
#
_cell.length_a   1.000
_cell.length_b   1.000
_cell.length_c   1.000
_cell.angle_alpha   90.00
_cell.angle_beta   90.00
_cell.angle_gamma   90.00
#
_symmetry.space_group_name_H-M   'P 1'
#
loop_
_entity.id
_entity.type
_entity.pdbx_description
1 polymer ?
#
loop_
_entity_poly.entity_id
_entity_poly.type
_entity_poly.pdbx_seq_one_letter_code
_entity_poly.pdbx_strand_id
1 'polypeptide(L)'
;MARIMGWGAGVALALAGSLAQAAEPKPLPPKPSVGEIVKASTAADWRPLDLDNTLYMDLPGGRVVIELAPPFAPNHVANIKALAREHYFDGLAILRSQDNFVVQWGDPDEKNPRPVKDAKMKLKAEFTVPMKNDKHFTRLKDVDGYAPQVGHSNGFPVGRDPEKGETWLAHCYAMVGVGRDNEADSGGGTALYVVTGQSPRHLDRNITVVGRVVSGMPLLSSMPRGPAPMGFYDKP
;
A
#
# COMPACT_ATOMS: atom_id res chain seq x y z
N MET A 1 49.86 -14.65 4.54
CA MET A 1 49.91 -15.34 5.85
C MET A 1 50.51 -14.38 6.86
N ALA A 2 49.70 -13.81 7.76
CA ALA A 2 50.19 -12.93 8.80
C ALA A 2 49.79 -13.53 10.16
N ARG A 3 50.80 -14.01 10.89
CA ARG A 3 50.70 -14.42 12.29
C ARG A 3 50.83 -13.18 13.15
N ILE A 4 49.90 -12.97 14.08
CA ILE A 4 50.07 -12.04 15.18
C ILE A 4 50.16 -12.89 16.44
N MET A 5 51.30 -12.79 17.12
CA MET A 5 51.55 -13.39 18.43
C MET A 5 52.13 -12.27 19.29
N GLY A 6 51.55 -12.03 20.45
CA GLY A 6 52.03 -11.03 21.40
C GLY A 6 51.18 -11.07 22.66
N TRP A 7 51.74 -11.66 23.71
CA TRP A 7 51.16 -11.82 25.03
C TRP A 7 51.03 -10.48 25.78
N GLY A 8 49.95 -10.35 26.54
CA GLY A 8 49.80 -9.38 27.62
C GLY A 8 49.22 -10.09 28.85
N ALA A 9 50.05 -10.29 29.87
CA ALA A 9 49.62 -10.72 31.20
C ALA A 9 49.13 -9.49 31.99
N GLY A 10 48.02 -9.59 32.72
CA GLY A 10 47.66 -8.55 33.67
C GLY A 10 46.25 -8.60 34.26
N VAL A 11 46.19 -9.11 35.49
CA VAL A 11 45.22 -8.76 36.55
C VAL A 11 43.79 -9.30 36.39
N ALA A 12 43.55 -10.46 37.02
CA ALA A 12 42.22 -10.91 37.38
C ALA A 12 41.74 -10.14 38.63
N LEU A 13 40.91 -9.11 38.43
CA LEU A 13 40.10 -8.53 39.49
C LEU A 13 38.85 -9.43 39.67
N ALA A 14 38.80 -10.18 40.77
CA ALA A 14 37.61 -10.93 41.16
C ALA A 14 36.55 -9.94 41.68
N LEU A 15 35.76 -9.38 40.77
CA LEU A 15 34.50 -8.72 41.11
C LEU A 15 33.49 -9.80 41.47
N ALA A 16 33.28 -10.01 42.77
CA ALA A 16 32.13 -10.74 43.29
C ALA A 16 30.87 -9.87 43.08
N GLY A 17 30.43 -9.77 41.82
CA GLY A 17 29.12 -9.26 41.48
C GLY A 17 28.08 -10.29 41.90
N SER A 18 27.20 -9.93 42.82
CA SER A 18 25.95 -10.63 43.03
C SER A 18 25.20 -10.64 41.70
N LEU A 19 25.25 -11.78 40.99
CA LEU A 19 24.35 -12.06 39.89
C LEU A 19 22.95 -12.12 40.49
N ALA A 20 22.23 -11.00 40.45
CA ALA A 20 20.80 -11.01 40.62
C ALA A 20 20.26 -11.90 39.49
N GLN A 21 19.86 -13.12 39.85
CA GLN A 21 19.16 -14.03 38.96
C GLN A 21 17.90 -13.29 38.51
N ALA A 22 17.91 -12.75 37.28
CA ALA A 22 16.71 -12.18 36.70
C ALA A 22 15.66 -13.28 36.70
N ALA A 23 14.51 -13.02 37.33
CA ALA A 23 13.40 -13.96 37.32
C ALA A 23 13.07 -14.32 35.86
N GLU A 24 12.88 -15.61 35.59
CA GLU A 24 12.51 -16.05 34.25
C GLU A 24 11.23 -15.31 33.81
N PRO A 25 11.23 -14.66 32.64
CA PRO A 25 10.04 -13.97 32.16
C PRO A 25 8.92 -15.00 32.01
N LYS A 26 7.83 -14.77 32.74
CA LYS A 26 6.65 -15.63 32.71
C LYS A 26 6.17 -15.76 31.25
N PRO A 27 5.95 -17.00 30.73
CA PRO A 27 5.53 -17.17 29.35
C PRO A 27 4.23 -16.39 29.11
N LEU A 28 4.20 -15.65 28.00
CA LEU A 28 3.01 -14.92 27.59
C LEU A 28 1.86 -15.92 27.39
N PRO A 29 0.62 -15.55 27.73
CA PRO A 29 -0.53 -16.41 27.49
C PRO A 29 -0.61 -16.76 25.99
N PRO A 30 -0.95 -18.02 25.66
CA PRO A 30 -1.03 -18.45 24.27
C PRO A 30 -2.09 -17.62 23.54
N LYS A 31 -1.67 -16.96 22.45
CA LYS A 31 -2.59 -16.29 21.54
C LYS A 31 -3.01 -17.28 20.44
N PRO A 32 -4.27 -17.27 20.00
CA PRO A 32 -4.69 -18.07 18.86
C PRO A 32 -3.82 -17.78 17.64
N SER A 33 -3.44 -18.83 16.92
CA SER A 33 -2.80 -18.74 15.61
C SER A 33 -3.77 -18.18 14.57
N VAL A 34 -3.22 -17.70 13.44
CA VAL A 34 -4.05 -17.24 12.31
C VAL A 34 -5.00 -18.34 11.83
N GLY A 35 -4.55 -19.59 11.77
CA GLY A 35 -5.39 -20.73 11.36
C GLY A 35 -6.55 -21.00 12.33
N GLU A 36 -6.31 -20.87 13.64
CA GLU A 36 -7.37 -21.01 14.65
C GLU A 36 -8.38 -19.86 14.58
N ILE A 37 -7.92 -18.63 14.35
CA ILE A 37 -8.80 -17.46 14.15
C ILE A 37 -9.70 -17.68 12.93
N VAL A 38 -9.13 -18.10 11.79
CA VAL A 38 -9.90 -18.37 10.58
C VAL A 38 -10.90 -19.51 10.81
N LYS A 39 -10.49 -20.59 11.48
CA LYS A 39 -11.38 -21.72 11.79
C LYS A 39 -12.54 -21.33 12.72
N ALA A 40 -12.30 -20.39 13.64
CA ALA A 40 -13.33 -19.90 14.57
C ALA A 40 -14.21 -18.79 13.97
N SER A 41 -13.82 -18.23 12.82
CA SER A 41 -14.59 -17.16 12.18
C SER A 41 -15.96 -17.64 11.69
N THR A 42 -16.90 -16.72 11.69
CA THR A 42 -18.27 -16.89 11.23
C THR A 42 -18.51 -16.07 9.97
N ALA A 43 -19.61 -16.30 9.26
CA ALA A 43 -19.95 -15.52 8.07
C ALA A 43 -20.03 -14.00 8.33
N ALA A 44 -20.36 -13.58 9.55
CA ALA A 44 -20.44 -12.16 9.94
C ALA A 44 -19.06 -11.49 10.08
N ASP A 45 -17.98 -12.26 10.22
CA ASP A 45 -16.61 -11.74 10.29
C ASP A 45 -16.05 -11.40 8.90
N TRP A 46 -16.72 -11.83 7.84
CA TRP A 46 -16.31 -11.63 6.46
C TRP A 46 -17.24 -10.66 5.75
N ARG A 47 -16.65 -9.82 4.89
CA ARG A 47 -17.39 -8.96 3.96
C ARG A 47 -17.05 -9.39 2.54
N PRO A 48 -18.05 -9.63 1.66
CA PRO A 48 -17.78 -9.87 0.25
C PRO A 48 -17.24 -8.60 -0.42
N LEU A 49 -16.56 -8.78 -1.55
CA LEU A 49 -16.26 -7.66 -2.43
C LEU A 49 -17.57 -7.13 -3.02
N ASP A 50 -17.68 -5.81 -3.09
CA ASP A 50 -18.74 -5.16 -3.84
C ASP A 50 -18.35 -5.16 -5.32
N LEU A 51 -19.16 -5.83 -6.14
CA LEU A 51 -18.89 -5.96 -7.58
C LEU A 51 -18.91 -4.61 -8.29
N ASP A 52 -19.71 -3.65 -7.82
CA ASP A 52 -19.69 -2.31 -8.40
C ASP A 52 -18.35 -1.61 -8.11
N ASN A 53 -17.67 -1.96 -7.03
CA ASN A 53 -16.40 -1.37 -6.62
C ASN A 53 -15.24 -2.34 -6.81
N THR A 54 -15.36 -3.25 -7.76
CA THR A 54 -14.30 -4.19 -8.14
C THR A 54 -13.87 -3.96 -9.58
N LEU A 55 -12.57 -3.78 -9.81
CA LEU A 55 -11.99 -3.73 -11.14
C LEU A 55 -11.26 -5.02 -11.47
N TYR A 56 -11.33 -5.40 -12.74
CA TYR A 56 -10.59 -6.51 -13.30
C TYR A 56 -9.58 -5.96 -14.30
N MET A 57 -8.30 -6.23 -14.07
CA MET A 57 -7.23 -5.92 -15.00
C MET A 57 -6.72 -7.22 -15.60
N ASP A 58 -6.95 -7.39 -16.89
CA ASP A 58 -6.49 -8.56 -17.64
C ASP A 58 -5.10 -8.28 -18.21
N LEU A 59 -4.12 -9.05 -17.73
CA LEU A 59 -2.76 -9.08 -18.25
C LEU A 59 -2.57 -10.37 -19.05
N PRO A 60 -1.59 -10.45 -19.97
CA PRO A 60 -1.29 -11.70 -20.68
C PRO A 60 -1.01 -12.90 -19.75
N GLY A 61 -0.48 -12.65 -18.56
CA GLY A 61 -0.20 -13.67 -17.53
C GLY A 61 -1.38 -14.02 -16.63
N GLY A 62 -2.52 -13.34 -16.74
CA GLY A 62 -3.71 -13.60 -15.93
C GLY A 62 -4.39 -12.34 -15.43
N ARG A 63 -5.37 -12.53 -14.55
CA ARG A 63 -6.23 -11.46 -14.05
C ARG A 63 -5.78 -10.95 -12.68
N VAL A 64 -5.73 -9.63 -12.54
CA VAL A 64 -5.62 -8.93 -11.27
C VAL A 64 -7.00 -8.41 -10.88
N VAL A 65 -7.37 -8.59 -9.61
CA VAL A 65 -8.64 -8.11 -9.04
C VAL A 65 -8.33 -7.00 -8.04
N ILE A 66 -8.97 -5.84 -8.23
CA ILE A 66 -8.74 -4.64 -7.43
C ILE A 66 -10.04 -4.24 -6.75
N GLU A 67 -10.02 -4.10 -5.42
CA GLU A 67 -11.11 -3.53 -4.64
C GLU A 67 -10.91 -2.02 -4.51
N LEU A 68 -11.89 -1.22 -4.96
CA LEU A 68 -11.89 0.23 -4.85
C LEU A 68 -12.42 0.70 -3.50
N ALA A 69 -12.00 1.89 -3.06
CA ALA A 69 -12.31 2.47 -1.76
C ALA A 69 -13.13 3.79 -1.87
N PRO A 70 -14.38 3.77 -2.37
CA PRO A 70 -15.21 4.96 -2.49
C PRO A 70 -15.37 5.80 -1.21
N PRO A 71 -15.41 5.21 0.01
CA PRO A 71 -15.47 6.02 1.23
C PRO A 71 -14.27 6.94 1.45
N PHE A 72 -13.14 6.69 0.78
CA PHE A 72 -11.89 7.45 0.91
C PHE A 72 -11.61 8.37 -0.29
N ALA A 73 -11.93 7.92 -1.51
CA ALA A 73 -11.69 8.69 -2.73
C ALA A 73 -12.89 8.60 -3.69
N PRO A 74 -14.07 9.13 -3.30
CA PRO A 74 -15.31 8.92 -4.05
C PRO A 74 -15.25 9.48 -5.47
N ASN A 75 -14.62 10.63 -5.69
CA ASN A 75 -14.54 11.25 -7.01
C ASN A 75 -13.59 10.50 -7.93
N HIS A 76 -12.41 10.09 -7.43
CA HIS A 76 -11.48 9.29 -8.22
C HIS A 76 -12.04 7.90 -8.51
N VAL A 77 -12.69 7.25 -7.55
CA VAL A 77 -13.33 5.94 -7.77
C VAL A 77 -14.42 6.04 -8.83
N ALA A 78 -15.27 7.07 -8.79
CA ALA A 78 -16.27 7.30 -9.82
C ALA A 78 -15.63 7.51 -11.21
N ASN A 79 -14.55 8.28 -11.27
CA ASN A 79 -13.84 8.57 -12.51
C ASN A 79 -13.10 7.35 -13.08
N ILE A 80 -12.45 6.53 -12.24
CA ILE A 80 -11.81 5.29 -12.67
C ILE A 80 -12.85 4.31 -13.21
N LYS A 81 -14.04 4.23 -12.60
CA LYS A 81 -15.15 3.43 -13.12
C LYS A 81 -15.62 3.95 -14.49
N ALA A 82 -15.62 5.26 -14.73
CA ALA A 82 -15.90 5.82 -16.04
C ALA A 82 -14.79 5.46 -17.06
N LEU A 83 -13.51 5.65 -16.71
CA LEU A 83 -12.35 5.26 -17.53
C LEU A 83 -12.40 3.78 -17.95
N ALA A 84 -12.72 2.88 -17.01
CA ALA A 84 -12.85 1.46 -17.28
C ALA A 84 -14.00 1.16 -18.26
N ARG A 85 -15.17 1.80 -18.09
CA ARG A 85 -16.32 1.65 -19.00
C ARG A 85 -16.07 2.24 -20.39
N GLU A 86 -15.18 3.23 -20.47
CA GLU A 86 -14.72 3.81 -21.72
C GLU A 86 -13.62 2.99 -22.40
N HIS A 87 -13.19 1.87 -21.82
CA HIS A 87 -12.07 1.05 -22.31
C HIS A 87 -10.77 1.86 -22.41
N TYR A 88 -10.58 2.85 -21.53
CA TYR A 88 -9.42 3.74 -21.56
C TYR A 88 -8.11 2.95 -21.45
N PHE A 89 -8.05 1.97 -20.55
CA PHE A 89 -6.84 1.17 -20.29
C PHE A 89 -6.58 0.06 -21.31
N ASP A 90 -7.54 -0.25 -22.18
CA ASP A 90 -7.43 -1.39 -23.08
C ASP A 90 -6.31 -1.16 -24.10
N GLY A 91 -5.36 -2.09 -24.13
CA GLY A 91 -4.15 -2.00 -24.95
C GLY A 91 -3.14 -0.95 -24.51
N LEU A 92 -3.33 -0.31 -23.34
CA LEU A 92 -2.32 0.53 -22.72
C LEU A 92 -1.26 -0.32 -22.02
N ALA A 93 -0.26 0.34 -21.43
CA ALA A 93 0.97 -0.29 -21.02
C ALA A 93 1.21 -0.26 -19.51
N ILE A 94 2.06 -1.17 -19.06
CA ILE A 94 2.81 -0.97 -17.82
C ILE A 94 3.93 0.01 -18.14
N LEU A 95 3.90 1.19 -17.52
CA LEU A 95 4.82 2.28 -17.81
C LEU A 95 6.16 2.10 -17.10
N ARG A 96 6.10 1.65 -15.84
CA ARG A 96 7.30 1.42 -15.03
C ARG A 96 7.09 0.33 -13.98
N SER A 97 8.17 -0.38 -13.71
CA SER A 97 8.34 -1.22 -12.52
C SER A 97 9.60 -0.75 -11.82
N GLN A 98 9.45 -0.28 -10.58
CA GLN A 98 10.58 0.11 -9.74
C GLN A 98 10.66 -0.81 -8.53
N ASP A 99 11.77 -1.54 -8.44
CA ASP A 99 12.03 -2.48 -7.37
C ASP A 99 11.77 -1.87 -6.00
N ASN A 100 11.10 -2.67 -5.16
CA ASN A 100 10.75 -2.34 -3.79
C ASN A 100 9.91 -1.05 -3.64
N PHE A 101 9.21 -0.62 -4.68
CA PHE A 101 8.40 0.60 -4.68
C PHE A 101 7.04 0.36 -5.32
N VAL A 102 6.89 0.61 -6.62
CA VAL A 102 5.61 0.52 -7.32
C VAL A 102 5.76 -0.04 -8.73
N VAL A 103 4.67 -0.63 -9.20
CA VAL A 103 4.41 -0.84 -10.63
C VAL A 103 3.29 0.10 -11.05
N GLN A 104 3.50 0.83 -12.14
CA GLN A 104 2.58 1.85 -12.64
C GLN A 104 2.15 1.54 -14.07
N TRP A 105 0.88 1.77 -14.37
CA TRP A 105 0.26 1.59 -15.67
C TRP A 105 -0.55 2.82 -16.08
N GLY A 106 -0.74 2.99 -17.39
CA GLY A 106 -1.39 4.15 -17.99
C GLY A 106 -1.02 4.30 -19.46
N ASP A 107 -1.27 5.49 -20.02
CA ASP A 107 -0.92 5.79 -21.41
C ASP A 107 0.58 6.14 -21.53
N PRO A 108 1.35 5.47 -22.41
CA PRO A 108 2.75 5.82 -22.62
C PRO A 108 2.96 7.12 -23.40
N ASP A 109 1.96 7.65 -24.13
CA ASP A 109 2.04 8.96 -24.77
C ASP A 109 1.55 10.06 -23.80
N GLU A 110 2.44 10.54 -22.93
CA GLU A 110 2.13 11.65 -22.01
C GLU A 110 1.87 12.98 -22.73
N LYS A 111 2.34 13.14 -23.98
CA LYS A 111 2.17 14.39 -24.74
C LYS A 111 0.78 14.47 -25.35
N ASN A 112 0.29 13.35 -25.87
CA ASN A 112 -1.05 13.24 -26.46
C ASN A 112 -1.75 11.99 -25.91
N PRO A 113 -2.11 11.99 -24.62
CA PRO A 113 -2.75 10.82 -24.02
C PRO A 113 -4.09 10.56 -24.71
N ARG A 114 -4.50 9.29 -24.71
CA ARG A 114 -5.80 8.85 -25.21
C ARG A 114 -6.90 9.77 -24.66
N PRO A 115 -7.80 10.27 -25.52
CA PRO A 115 -8.87 11.14 -25.05
C PRO A 115 -9.87 10.34 -24.19
N VAL A 116 -10.39 11.00 -23.17
CA VAL A 116 -11.48 10.52 -22.32
C VAL A 116 -12.79 11.17 -22.74
N LYS A 117 -13.92 10.50 -22.50
CA LYS A 117 -15.26 10.99 -22.85
C LYS A 117 -15.94 11.62 -21.63
N ASP A 118 -16.52 10.79 -20.77
CA ASP A 118 -17.23 11.20 -19.55
C ASP A 118 -16.28 11.33 -18.36
N ALA A 119 -15.18 10.59 -18.38
CA ALA A 119 -14.11 10.71 -17.41
C ALA A 119 -13.32 12.01 -17.56
N LYS A 120 -12.54 12.33 -16.54
CA LYS A 120 -11.70 13.53 -16.45
C LYS A 120 -10.23 13.16 -16.35
N MET A 121 -9.39 13.91 -17.06
CA MET A 121 -7.93 13.78 -16.98
C MET A 121 -7.36 14.25 -15.64
N LYS A 122 -8.04 15.20 -14.99
CA LYS A 122 -7.61 15.85 -13.74
C LYS A 122 -8.76 15.92 -12.75
N LEU A 123 -8.45 15.74 -11.48
CA LEU A 123 -9.40 15.81 -10.37
C LEU A 123 -8.76 16.46 -9.17
N LYS A 124 -9.60 17.10 -8.34
CA LYS A 124 -9.15 17.57 -7.03
C LYS A 124 -8.68 16.39 -6.19
N ALA A 125 -7.51 16.52 -5.58
CA ALA A 125 -6.92 15.52 -4.71
C ALA A 125 -7.85 15.06 -3.58
N GLU A 126 -7.84 13.76 -3.29
CA GLU A 126 -8.60 13.12 -2.20
C GLU A 126 -7.63 12.41 -1.24
N PHE A 127 -6.76 13.20 -0.60
CA PHE A 127 -5.67 12.69 0.25
C PHE A 127 -6.13 12.21 1.63
N THR A 128 -7.19 12.81 2.17
CA THR A 128 -7.76 12.49 3.48
C THR A 128 -9.27 12.58 3.42
N VAL A 129 -9.94 11.93 4.38
CA VAL A 129 -11.36 12.11 4.67
C VAL A 129 -11.56 12.51 6.13
N PRO A 130 -12.66 13.20 6.46
CA PRO A 130 -13.03 13.42 7.86
C PRO A 130 -13.16 12.10 8.61
N MET A 131 -12.54 11.99 9.78
CA MET A 131 -12.52 10.77 10.60
C MET A 131 -13.92 10.28 10.98
N LYS A 132 -14.90 11.19 11.09
CA LYS A 132 -16.31 10.86 11.31
C LYS A 132 -16.96 10.05 10.17
N ASN A 133 -16.38 10.09 8.97
CA ASN A 133 -16.87 9.35 7.80
C ASN A 133 -16.39 7.89 7.82
N ASP A 134 -15.28 7.61 8.51
CA ASP A 134 -14.77 6.25 8.65
C ASP A 134 -15.36 5.58 9.91
N LYS A 135 -16.42 4.80 9.68
CA LYS A 135 -17.22 4.17 10.73
C LYS A 135 -16.75 2.76 11.15
N HIS A 136 -15.78 2.18 10.45
CA HIS A 136 -15.40 0.76 10.61
C HIS A 136 -13.94 0.58 10.99
N PHE A 137 -13.39 1.54 11.73
CA PHE A 137 -11.98 1.52 12.11
C PHE A 137 -11.72 0.64 13.33
N THR A 138 -10.86 -0.35 13.11
CA THR A 138 -10.25 -1.17 14.15
C THR A 138 -8.83 -0.69 14.37
N ARG A 139 -8.60 -0.04 15.51
CA ARG A 139 -7.29 0.49 15.90
C ARG A 139 -6.28 -0.62 16.21
N LEU A 140 -5.08 -0.50 15.67
CA LEU A 140 -3.91 -1.25 16.14
C LEU A 140 -3.32 -0.55 17.37
N LYS A 141 -2.96 -1.34 18.38
CA LYS A 141 -2.42 -0.81 19.65
C LYS A 141 -0.96 -0.38 19.53
N ASP A 142 -0.25 -0.92 18.54
CA ASP A 142 1.15 -0.61 18.29
C ASP A 142 1.30 0.83 17.78
N VAL A 143 2.44 1.43 18.11
CA VAL A 143 2.82 2.76 17.65
C VAL A 143 3.33 2.68 16.21
N ASP A 144 3.00 3.71 15.42
CA ASP A 144 3.47 3.86 14.05
C ASP A 144 4.26 5.18 13.94
N GLY A 145 5.37 5.15 13.21
CA GLY A 145 6.20 6.34 13.02
C GLY A 145 5.60 7.38 12.06
N TYR A 146 4.54 7.02 11.33
CA TYR A 146 3.95 7.87 10.29
C TYR A 146 2.58 8.45 10.66
N ALA A 147 1.89 7.92 11.68
CA ALA A 147 0.57 8.38 12.08
C ALA A 147 0.32 8.25 13.60
N PRO A 148 -0.41 9.21 14.23
CA PRO A 148 -0.82 9.10 15.63
C PRO A 148 -1.66 7.86 15.96
N GLN A 149 -2.49 7.42 15.02
CA GLN A 149 -3.20 6.15 15.10
C GLN A 149 -3.13 5.42 13.76
N VAL A 150 -2.98 4.11 13.82
CA VAL A 150 -3.08 3.22 12.66
C VAL A 150 -4.06 2.09 12.92
N GLY A 151 -4.56 1.49 11.86
CA GLY A 151 -5.50 0.39 11.96
C GLY A 151 -6.02 -0.07 10.62
N HIS A 152 -7.15 -0.75 10.67
CA HIS A 152 -7.87 -1.19 9.47
C HIS A 152 -9.26 -0.60 9.46
N SER A 153 -9.70 -0.07 8.31
CA SER A 153 -11.08 0.32 8.05
C SER A 153 -11.65 -0.51 6.92
N ASN A 154 -12.69 -1.30 7.19
CA ASN A 154 -13.31 -2.18 6.19
C ASN A 154 -12.31 -3.08 5.43
N GLY A 155 -11.21 -3.47 6.08
CA GLY A 155 -10.13 -4.26 5.50
C GLY A 155 -8.99 -3.46 4.86
N PHE A 156 -9.13 -2.15 4.68
CA PHE A 156 -8.06 -1.28 4.18
C PHE A 156 -7.15 -0.80 5.33
N PRO A 157 -5.82 -0.77 5.15
CA PRO A 157 -4.92 -0.17 6.11
C PRO A 157 -5.06 1.36 6.09
N VAL A 158 -5.23 1.97 7.27
CA VAL A 158 -5.44 3.41 7.41
C VAL A 158 -4.59 4.03 8.50
N GLY A 159 -4.21 5.29 8.28
CA GLY A 159 -3.71 6.20 9.31
C GLY A 159 -4.79 7.20 9.73
N ARG A 160 -4.72 7.66 10.98
CA ARG A 160 -5.59 8.71 11.51
C ARG A 160 -4.81 9.72 12.33
N ASP A 161 -5.30 10.95 12.26
CA ASP A 161 -4.87 12.08 13.08
C ASP A 161 -6.10 12.61 13.84
N PRO A 162 -6.29 12.22 15.11
CA PRO A 162 -7.42 12.65 15.91
C PRO A 162 -7.44 14.15 16.19
N GLU A 163 -6.27 14.81 16.23
CA GLU A 163 -6.19 16.26 16.47
C GLU A 163 -6.74 17.04 15.27
N LYS A 164 -6.45 16.55 14.06
CA LYS A 164 -7.00 17.13 12.81
C LYS A 164 -8.37 16.57 12.43
N GLY A 165 -8.79 15.48 13.06
CA GLY A 165 -10.02 14.78 12.73
C GLY A 165 -9.99 14.15 11.34
N GLU A 166 -8.84 13.63 10.90
CA GLU A 166 -8.60 13.10 9.56
C GLU A 166 -8.30 11.59 9.57
N THR A 167 -8.66 10.93 8.47
CA THR A 167 -8.29 9.53 8.16
C THR A 167 -7.79 9.47 6.72
N TRP A 168 -6.80 8.63 6.45
CA TRP A 168 -6.29 8.37 5.10
C TRP A 168 -5.96 6.89 4.93
N LEU A 169 -6.01 6.42 3.69
CA LEU A 169 -5.47 5.11 3.33
C LEU A 169 -3.93 5.17 3.39
N ALA A 170 -3.32 4.19 4.05
CA ALA A 170 -1.88 4.08 4.12
C ALA A 170 -1.32 3.41 2.85
N HIS A 171 -0.16 3.85 2.36
CA HIS A 171 0.54 3.23 1.23
C HIS A 171 1.22 1.91 1.63
N CYS A 172 0.43 0.92 2.04
CA CYS A 172 0.89 -0.44 2.29
C CYS A 172 1.09 -1.21 0.97
N TYR A 173 1.77 -2.35 1.05
CA TYR A 173 1.83 -3.32 -0.05
C TYR A 173 0.43 -3.63 -0.60
N ALA A 174 0.34 -3.76 -1.93
CA ALA A 174 -0.90 -3.99 -2.68
C ALA A 174 -1.89 -2.81 -2.73
N MET A 175 -1.60 -1.67 -2.11
CA MET A 175 -2.45 -0.48 -2.22
C MET A 175 -2.29 0.18 -3.58
N VAL A 176 -3.40 0.61 -4.17
CA VAL A 176 -3.47 1.23 -5.49
C VAL A 176 -3.65 2.74 -5.36
N GLY A 177 -2.70 3.49 -5.92
CA GLY A 177 -2.70 4.94 -5.92
C GLY A 177 -2.81 5.54 -7.32
N VAL A 178 -3.13 6.83 -7.36
CA VAL A 178 -3.27 7.61 -8.60
C VAL A 178 -1.95 8.28 -8.93
N GLY A 179 -1.44 8.03 -10.14
CA GLY A 179 -0.32 8.78 -10.70
C GLY A 179 -0.70 10.25 -10.90
N ARG A 180 0.21 11.15 -10.56
CA ARG A 180 0.04 12.59 -10.74
C ARG A 180 1.37 13.27 -11.06
N ASP A 181 1.29 14.45 -11.66
CA ASP A 181 2.41 15.38 -11.78
C ASP A 181 2.63 16.13 -10.45
N ASN A 182 3.48 17.17 -10.49
CA ASN A 182 3.80 17.99 -9.32
C ASN A 182 2.55 18.63 -8.67
N GLU A 183 1.60 19.09 -9.48
CA GLU A 183 0.36 19.69 -8.97
C GLU A 183 -0.53 18.64 -8.30
N ALA A 184 -1.06 18.96 -7.12
CA ALA A 184 -1.87 18.03 -6.32
C ALA A 184 -3.08 17.49 -7.10
N ASP A 185 -3.70 18.35 -7.93
CA ASP A 185 -4.94 18.05 -8.65
C ASP A 185 -4.70 17.54 -10.09
N SER A 186 -3.46 17.17 -10.43
CA SER A 186 -3.11 16.73 -11.79
C SER A 186 -3.49 15.29 -12.11
N GLY A 187 -3.77 14.45 -11.10
CA GLY A 187 -4.06 13.03 -11.28
C GLY A 187 -5.57 12.74 -11.34
N GLY A 188 -6.10 12.43 -12.53
CA GLY A 188 -7.49 11.98 -12.68
C GLY A 188 -7.71 10.47 -12.50
N GLY A 189 -6.64 9.69 -12.34
CA GLY A 189 -6.71 8.22 -12.33
C GLY A 189 -6.51 7.58 -13.71
N THR A 190 -6.08 8.34 -14.72
CA THR A 190 -5.64 7.84 -16.04
C THR A 190 -4.29 7.14 -16.01
N ALA A 191 -3.50 7.38 -14.96
CA ALA A 191 -2.38 6.55 -14.57
C ALA A 191 -2.61 6.06 -13.14
N LEU A 192 -2.38 4.79 -12.90
CA LEU A 192 -2.53 4.14 -11.60
C LEU A 192 -1.27 3.34 -11.30
N TYR A 193 -1.00 3.12 -10.03
CA TYR A 193 0.10 2.28 -9.60
C TYR A 193 -0.32 1.42 -8.42
N VAL A 194 0.39 0.32 -8.22
CA VAL A 194 0.29 -0.50 -7.02
C VAL A 194 1.63 -0.52 -6.29
N VAL A 195 1.59 -0.46 -4.96
CA VAL A 195 2.77 -0.68 -4.12
C VAL A 195 3.19 -2.15 -4.18
N THR A 196 4.40 -2.43 -4.68
CA THR A 196 4.94 -3.79 -4.86
C THR A 196 6.05 -4.13 -3.88
N GLY A 197 6.43 -3.22 -2.99
CA GLY A 197 7.51 -3.44 -2.03
C GLY A 197 7.29 -2.76 -0.69
N GLN A 198 8.38 -2.22 -0.12
CA GLN A 198 8.37 -1.48 1.13
C GLN A 198 7.38 -0.33 1.06
N SER A 199 6.46 -0.29 2.02
CA SER A 199 5.38 0.70 2.10
C SER A 199 5.93 2.13 2.03
N PRO A 200 5.72 2.87 0.93
CA PRO A 200 6.25 4.22 0.79
C PRO A 200 5.36 5.22 1.55
N ARG A 201 5.34 5.10 2.87
CA ARG A 201 4.45 5.85 3.77
C ARG A 201 4.68 7.36 3.75
N HIS A 202 5.78 7.84 3.17
CA HIS A 202 5.98 9.27 2.89
C HIS A 202 5.00 9.81 1.82
N LEU A 203 4.37 8.93 1.03
CA LEU A 203 3.31 9.31 0.07
C LEU A 203 1.94 9.47 0.75
N ASP A 204 1.77 8.99 1.98
CA ASP A 204 0.54 9.20 2.74
C ASP A 204 0.22 10.70 2.77
N ARG A 205 -1.06 11.03 2.55
CA ARG A 205 -1.58 12.40 2.51
C ARG A 205 -1.02 13.29 1.39
N ASN A 206 -0.24 12.73 0.45
CA ASN A 206 0.32 13.44 -0.69
C ASN A 206 -0.13 12.85 -2.04
N ILE A 207 -0.66 11.62 -2.03
CA ILE A 207 -1.18 10.93 -3.21
C ILE A 207 -2.57 10.38 -2.87
N THR A 208 -3.50 10.49 -3.82
CA THR A 208 -4.81 9.84 -3.70
C THR A 208 -4.62 8.33 -3.83
N VAL A 209 -5.03 7.59 -2.80
CA VAL A 209 -5.12 6.13 -2.82
C VAL A 209 -6.58 5.75 -3.06
N VAL A 210 -6.82 4.83 -3.98
CA VAL A 210 -8.17 4.53 -4.50
C VAL A 210 -8.63 3.11 -4.25
N GLY A 211 -7.76 2.24 -3.77
CA GLY A 211 -8.11 0.84 -3.55
C GLY A 211 -6.93 -0.05 -3.20
N ARG A 212 -7.11 -1.35 -3.37
CA ARG A 212 -6.09 -2.38 -3.16
C ARG A 212 -6.26 -3.56 -4.11
N VAL A 213 -5.17 -4.21 -4.48
CA VAL A 213 -5.20 -5.51 -5.13
C VAL A 213 -5.59 -6.57 -4.10
N VAL A 214 -6.61 -7.37 -4.43
CA VAL A 214 -7.10 -8.47 -3.58
C VAL A 214 -6.79 -9.85 -4.16
N SER A 215 -6.45 -9.92 -5.44
CA SER A 215 -5.97 -11.15 -6.11
C SER A 215 -5.10 -10.80 -7.32
N GLY A 216 -4.17 -11.69 -7.66
CA GLY A 216 -3.27 -11.53 -8.80
C GLY A 216 -2.04 -10.66 -8.54
N MET A 217 -1.76 -10.28 -7.29
CA MET A 217 -0.60 -9.45 -6.93
C MET A 217 0.76 -9.97 -7.47
N PRO A 218 1.05 -11.30 -7.49
CA PRO A 218 2.29 -11.81 -8.08
C PRO A 218 2.52 -11.38 -9.53
N LEU A 219 1.45 -11.19 -10.33
CA LEU A 219 1.54 -10.73 -11.71
C LEU A 219 2.15 -9.32 -11.83
N LEU A 220 1.99 -8.50 -10.80
CA LEU A 220 2.53 -7.13 -10.73
C LEU A 220 3.84 -7.09 -9.96
N SER A 221 3.91 -7.72 -8.78
CA SER A 221 5.11 -7.61 -7.93
C SER A 221 6.35 -8.29 -8.47
N SER A 222 6.21 -9.22 -9.43
CA SER A 222 7.35 -9.89 -10.07
C SER A 222 7.77 -9.26 -11.41
N MET A 223 7.20 -8.12 -11.79
CA MET A 223 7.55 -7.47 -13.06
C MET A 223 9.02 -7.00 -13.02
N PRO A 224 9.84 -7.34 -14.02
CA PRO A 224 11.24 -6.92 -14.06
C PRO A 224 11.37 -5.40 -13.99
N ARG A 225 12.31 -4.88 -13.20
CA ARG A 225 12.56 -3.44 -13.14
C ARG A 225 12.82 -2.84 -14.52
N GLY A 226 12.22 -1.70 -14.83
CA GLY A 226 12.51 -1.00 -16.07
C GLY A 226 13.95 -0.45 -16.10
N PRO A 227 14.61 -0.45 -17.27
CA PRO A 227 16.01 -0.08 -17.39
C PRO A 227 16.28 1.42 -17.21
N ALA A 228 15.29 2.28 -17.44
CA ALA A 228 15.44 3.73 -17.33
C ALA A 228 15.35 4.24 -15.87
N PRO A 229 15.74 5.50 -15.61
CA PRO A 229 15.60 6.13 -14.29
C PRO A 229 14.20 5.93 -13.72
N MET A 230 14.07 5.75 -12.41
CA MET A 230 12.79 5.47 -11.74
C MET A 230 12.04 4.23 -12.26
N GLY A 231 12.71 3.31 -12.95
CA GLY A 231 12.14 2.02 -13.35
C GLY A 231 11.23 2.08 -14.56
N PHE A 232 11.28 3.16 -15.34
CA PHE A 232 10.54 3.26 -16.62
C PHE A 232 11.06 2.26 -17.65
N TYR A 233 10.14 1.75 -18.47
CA TYR A 233 10.50 1.01 -19.67
C TYR A 233 10.74 1.98 -20.83
N ASP A 234 11.76 1.72 -21.64
CA ASP A 234 12.05 2.53 -22.84
C ASP A 234 10.99 2.34 -23.93
N LYS A 235 10.38 1.14 -23.97
CA LYS A 235 9.33 0.73 -24.90
C LYS A 235 8.29 -0.07 -24.11
N PRO A 236 7.43 0.62 -23.34
CA PRO A 236 6.38 0.01 -22.55
C PRO A 236 5.30 -0.65 -23.42
#